data_AF-A0A973MSB6-F1
#
_entry.id   AF-A0A973MSB6-F1
#
_cell.length_a   1.000
_cell.length_b   1.000
_cell.length_c   1.000
_cell.angle_alpha   90.00
_cell.angle_beta   90.00
_cell.angle_gamma   90.00
#
_symmetry.space_group_name_H-M   'P 1'
#
loop_
_entity.id
_entity.type
_entity.pdbx_description
1 polymer ?
#
loop_
_entity_poly.entity_id
_entity_poly.type
_entity_poly.pdbx_seq_one_letter_code
_entity_poly.pdbx_strand_id
1 'polypeptide(L)' 'MPYVAVSAVSHPGLVRERNEDSLVVGPWTLCATVTESPQTLVFPLGTPLVVAVADGLGGHPGGDVASALVARRIASIGP' A
#
# COMPACT_ATOMS: atom_id res chain seq x y z
N MET A 1 -11.93 19.44 -14.19
CA MET A 1 -12.22 19.17 -12.77
C MET A 1 -10.89 18.86 -12.08
N PRO A 2 -10.61 19.46 -10.92
CA PRO A 2 -9.36 19.23 -10.21
C PRO A 2 -9.31 17.78 -9.67
N TYR A 3 -8.14 17.14 -9.73
CA TYR A 3 -7.95 15.74 -9.33
C TYR A 3 -6.60 15.55 -8.62
N VAL A 4 -6.45 14.43 -7.92
CA VAL A 4 -5.17 13.93 -7.40
C VAL A 4 -4.83 12.63 -8.14
N ALA A 5 -3.59 12.54 -8.63
CA ALA A 5 -3.04 11.30 -9.14
C ALA A 5 -2.08 10.73 -8.09
N VAL A 6 -2.27 9.47 -7.72
CA VAL A 6 -1.40 8.74 -6.79
C VAL A 6 -0.75 7.60 -7.54
N SER A 7 0.57 7.64 -7.66
CA SER A 7 1.37 6.56 -8.23
C SER A 7 2.07 5.79 -7.12
N ALA A 8 1.93 4.47 -7.13
CA ALA A 8 2.46 3.57 -6.11
C ALA A 8 3.13 2.35 -6.75
N VAL A 9 4.23 1.91 -6.14
CA VAL A 9 5.02 0.73 -6.55
C VAL A 9 5.53 0.06 -5.29
N SER A 10 5.59 -1.27 -5.28
CA SER A 10 6.14 -2.04 -4.17
C SER A 10 6.99 -3.19 -4.70
N HIS A 11 8.15 -3.42 -4.07
CA HIS A 11 9.15 -4.41 -4.48
C HIS A 11 9.98 -4.86 -3.28
N PRO A 12 10.41 -6.13 -3.18
CA PRO A 12 11.26 -6.63 -2.09
C PRO A 12 12.67 -6.02 -2.03
N GLY A 13 13.00 -5.10 -2.93
CA GLY A 13 14.38 -4.64 -3.15
C GLY A 13 15.32 -5.75 -3.66
N LEU A 14 16.61 -5.63 -3.34
CA LEU A 14 17.69 -6.46 -3.88
C LEU A 14 18.03 -7.69 -3.02
N VAL A 15 17.93 -7.56 -1.70
CA VAL A 15 18.52 -8.52 -0.75
C VAL A 15 17.50 -9.34 0.03
N ARG A 16 16.22 -9.00 -0.06
CA ARG A 16 15.16 -9.69 0.69
C ARG A 16 14.50 -10.75 -0.17
N GLU A 17 14.19 -11.89 0.44
CA GLU A 17 13.52 -13.01 -0.22
C GLU A 17 12.03 -12.74 -0.46
N ARG A 18 11.40 -11.93 0.41
CA ARG A 18 9.98 -11.57 0.33
C ARG A 18 9.78 -10.09 0.56
N ASN A 19 8.67 -9.59 0.02
CA ASN A 19 8.21 -8.25 0.32
C ASN A 19 7.37 -8.28 1.59
N GLU A 20 7.67 -7.41 2.53
CA GLU A 20 6.91 -7.28 3.79
C GLU A 20 6.15 -5.95 3.84
N ASP A 21 6.20 -5.16 2.77
CA ASP A 21 5.53 -3.87 2.67
C ASP A 21 4.10 -4.04 2.18
N SER A 22 3.20 -3.24 2.73
CA SER A 22 1.80 -3.15 2.31
C SER A 22 1.40 -1.70 2.11
N LEU A 23 0.41 -1.43 1.26
CA LEU A 23 -0.07 -0.08 1.01
C LEU A 23 -1.56 -0.04 0.70
N VAL A 24 -2.16 1.13 0.88
CA VAL A 24 -3.54 1.43 0.50
C VAL A 24 -3.58 2.77 -0.23
N VAL A 25 -4.32 2.80 -1.34
CA VAL A 25 -4.65 3.99 -2.13
C VAL A 25 -6.15 3.93 -2.43
N GLY A 26 -6.96 4.57 -1.58
CA GLY A 26 -8.42 4.51 -1.66
C GLY A 26 -8.93 3.06 -1.68
N PRO A 27 -9.66 2.62 -2.72
CA PRO A 27 -10.21 1.27 -2.81
C PRO A 27 -9.15 0.20 -3.15
N TRP A 28 -7.94 0.61 -3.52
CA TRP A 28 -6.88 -0.30 -3.91
C TRP A 28 -5.94 -0.58 -2.73
N THR A 29 -5.84 -1.85 -2.33
CA THR A 29 -4.95 -2.30 -1.25
C THR A 29 -4.03 -3.38 -1.77
N LEU A 30 -2.75 -3.28 -1.42
CA LEU A 30 -1.70 -4.21 -1.77
C LEU A 30 -1.07 -4.73 -0.46
N CYS A 31 -0.99 -6.05 -0.28
CA CYS A 31 -0.54 -6.66 0.97
C CYS A 31 0.66 -7.58 0.72
N ALA A 32 1.84 -7.19 1.21
CA ALA A 32 3.08 -7.99 1.16
C ALA A 32 3.33 -8.64 -0.22
N THR A 33 3.07 -7.90 -1.30
CA THR A 33 3.19 -8.40 -2.67
C THR A 33 3.88 -7.37 -3.56
N VAL A 34 4.22 -7.76 -4.78
CA VAL A 34 5.04 -6.97 -5.70
C VAL A 34 4.17 -6.42 -6.81
N THR A 35 4.46 -5.20 -7.22
CA THR A 35 3.95 -4.64 -8.47
C THR A 35 5.05 -4.69 -9.52
N GLU A 36 4.78 -5.29 -10.69
CA GLU A 36 5.73 -5.31 -11.81
C GLU A 36 5.96 -3.91 -12.41
N SER A 37 4.97 -3.02 -12.28
CA SER A 37 5.03 -1.64 -12.74
C SER A 37 4.25 -0.70 -11.81
N PRO A 38 4.59 0.62 -11.80
CA PRO A 38 3.86 1.59 -11.00
C PRO A 38 2.37 1.63 -11.36
N GLN A 39 1.51 1.55 -10.35
CA GLN A 39 0.07 1.72 -10.50
C GLN A 39 -0.29 3.18 -10.25
N THR A 40 -0.96 3.82 -11.19
CA THR A 40 -1.44 5.20 -11.05
C THR A 40 -2.96 5.21 -10.95
N LEU A 41 -3.46 5.70 -9.82
CA LEU A 41 -4.89 5.88 -9.56
C LEU A 41 -5.22 7.37 -9.55
N VAL A 42 -6.35 7.74 -10.17
CA VAL A 42 -6.80 9.13 -10.29
C VAL A 42 -8.10 9.30 -9.52
N PHE A 43 -8.15 10.30 -8.65
CA PHE A 43 -9.30 10.58 -7.78
C PHE A 43 -9.77 12.02 -7.96
N PRO A 44 -11.09 12.28 -7.99
CA PRO A 44 -11.61 13.63 -7.99
C PRO A 44 -11.28 14.34 -6.67
N LEU A 45 -10.95 15.64 -6.72
CA LEU A 45 -10.83 16.46 -5.52
C LEU A 45 -12.24 16.78 -4.98
N GLY A 46 -12.48 16.51 -3.69
CA GLY A 46 -13.75 16.84 -3.02
C GLY A 46 -14.14 15.91 -1.88
N THR A 47 -13.62 14.68 -1.86
CA THR A 47 -13.76 13.73 -0.74
C THR A 47 -12.40 13.39 -0.15
N PRO A 48 -12.30 13.06 1.14
CA PRO A 48 -11.03 12.61 1.71
C PRO A 48 -10.57 11.32 1.01
N LEU A 49 -9.26 11.22 0.76
CA LEU A 49 -8.62 10.05 0.16
C LEU A 49 -7.59 9.50 1.15
N VAL A 50 -7.69 8.21 1.46
CA VAL A 50 -6.71 7.52 2.28
C VAL A 50 -5.58 6.98 1.40
N VAL A 51 -4.36 7.41 1.71
CA VAL A 51 -3.12 6.90 1.11
C VAL A 51 -2.17 6.58 2.25
N ALA A 52 -1.76 5.33 2.39
CA ALA A 52 -0.85 4.91 3.45
C ALA A 52 0.04 3.75 3.01
N VAL A 53 1.23 3.67 3.64
CA VAL A 53 2.17 2.56 3.52
C VAL A 53 2.40 1.99 4.91
N ALA A 54 2.42 0.67 5.02
CA ALA A 54 2.79 -0.07 6.21
C ALA A 54 4.07 -0.86 5.89
N ASP A 55 5.16 -0.47 6.54
CA ASP A 55 6.47 -1.14 6.45
C ASP A 55 6.48 -2.37 7.37
N GLY A 56 6.87 -3.52 6.83
CA GLY A 56 7.09 -4.71 7.63
C GLY A 56 8.42 -4.59 8.40
N LEU A 57 8.54 -5.24 9.57
CA LEU A 57 9.80 -5.23 10.33
C LEU A 57 10.84 -6.17 9.68
N GLY A 58 11.29 -5.83 8.48
CA GLY A 58 12.23 -6.56 7.62
C GLY A 58 12.93 -7.79 8.21
N GLY A 59 12.41 -8.97 7.90
CA GLY A 59 12.97 -10.26 8.33
C GLY A 59 12.49 -10.76 9.68
N HIS A 60 11.67 -9.99 10.40
CA HIS A 60 10.97 -10.48 11.59
C HIS A 60 9.88 -11.50 11.21
N PRO A 61 9.70 -12.56 12.01
CA PRO A 61 8.58 -13.47 11.84
C PRO A 61 7.25 -12.72 11.86
N GLY A 62 6.49 -12.80 10.75
CA GLY A 62 5.17 -12.18 10.61
C GLY A 62 5.18 -10.70 10.25
N GLY A 63 6.30 -10.12 9.79
CA GLY A 63 6.35 -8.73 9.33
C GLY A 63 5.37 -8.44 8.19
N ASP A 64 5.25 -9.37 7.24
CA ASP A 64 4.27 -9.38 6.16
C ASP A 64 2.82 -9.42 6.66
N VAL A 65 2.54 -10.27 7.64
CA VAL A 65 1.20 -10.39 8.25
C VAL A 65 0.84 -9.09 8.98
N ALA A 66 1.79 -8.54 9.76
CA ALA A 66 1.59 -7.31 10.53
C ALA A 66 1.30 -6.11 9.61
N SER A 67 2.12 -5.90 8.58
CA SER A 67 1.92 -4.78 7.64
C SER A 67 0.60 -4.92 6.88
N ALA A 68 0.25 -6.14 6.46
CA ALA A 68 -0.98 -6.41 5.74
C ALA A 68 -2.23 -6.21 6.63
N LEU A 69 -2.16 -6.56 7.92
CA LEU A 69 -3.22 -6.27 8.90
C LEU A 69 -3.43 -4.77 9.08
N VAL A 70 -2.35 -3.99 9.19
CA VAL A 70 -2.41 -2.52 9.29
C VAL A 70 -3.04 -1.91 8.04
N ALA A 71 -2.54 -2.27 6.85
CA ALA A 71 -3.05 -1.74 5.58
C ALA A 71 -4.55 -2.05 5.40
N ARG A 72 -4.97 -3.29 5.67
CA ARG A 72 -6.39 -3.68 5.63
C ARG A 72 -7.23 -2.92 6.65
N ARG A 73 -6.70 -2.69 7.86
CA ARG A 73 -7.43 -1.95 8.89
C ARG A 73 -7.64 -0.51 8.47
N ILE A 74 -6.60 0.15 7.97
CA ILE A 74 -6.67 1.52 7.43
C ILE A 74 -7.68 1.58 6.28
N ALA A 75 -7.63 0.62 5.34
CA ALA A 75 -8.60 0.55 4.25
C ALA A 75 -10.05 0.40 4.75
N SER A 76 -10.29 -0.41 5.79
CA SER A 76 -11.63 -0.65 6.34
C SER A 76 -12.26 0.54 7.08
N ILE A 77 -11.44 1.49 7.54
CA ILE A 77 -11.89 2.71 8.23
C ILE A 77 -11.82 3.94 7.34
N GLY A 78 -11.31 3.77 6.11
CA GLY A 78 -11.32 4.82 5.10
C GLY A 78 -12.75 5.18 4.70
N PRO A 79 -12.97 6.42 4.21
CA PRO A 79 -14.26 6.89 3.73
C PRO A 79 -14.74 6.15 2.47
#